data_AF-W6NBT0-F1
#
_entry.id   AF-W6NBT0-F1
#
_cell.length_a   1.000
_cell.length_b   1.000
_cell.length_c   1.000
_cell.angle_alpha   90.00
_cell.angle_beta   90.00
_cell.angle_gamma   90.00
#
_symmetry.space_group_name_H-M   'P 1'
#
loop_
_entity.id
_entity.type
_entity.pdbx_description
1 polymer ?
#
loop_
_entity_poly.entity_id
_entity_poly.type
_entity_poly.pdbx_seq_one_letter_code
_entity_poly.pdbx_strand_id
1 'polypeptide(L)'
;VAVSNCRLTNFLISAELSPYSVDTTVRDNNQVVKVSEGTFAWDETEFSATLRSINISVQKGQLIAVVGRVGHGKSSLLQALLGEMDILRGYVGISGCIAYVPQKPWMQNQSIRQNITLGKRYDEFFYNRVLDACALYPDLHGLPNGDMTEIGEQGINLSGGQKARISLARAVYQNHDIYLLDDPMSALDWQVGAQVFSSVIGPNGMLRNKTRILVTNELTILRHSDMIYVMENGRIEHEGCYTQLMQTGALQVLLEECQKQKHKRRIEINDDDGGFEIVSDCEDAISGSSLTDAILSVSYVSTASGILTRCSTGSSTSKRSRRRRRTFCGVGSTASTDHCRRSSAER
;
A
#
# COMPACT_ATOMS: atom_id res chain seq x y z
N VAL A 1 8.49 -36.48 -26.84
CA VAL A 1 9.26 -36.78 -25.61
C VAL A 1 10.65 -36.15 -25.64
N ALA A 2 11.50 -36.42 -26.65
CA ALA A 2 12.87 -35.86 -26.71
C ALA A 2 12.94 -34.31 -26.69
N VAL A 3 12.07 -33.62 -27.45
CA VAL A 3 12.01 -32.15 -27.46
C VAL A 3 11.59 -31.58 -26.11
N SER A 4 10.61 -32.21 -25.45
CA SER A 4 10.15 -31.81 -24.11
C SER A 4 11.24 -32.02 -23.06
N ASN A 5 11.95 -33.15 -23.11
CA ASN A 5 13.07 -33.43 -22.22
C ASN A 5 14.21 -32.43 -22.41
N CYS A 6 14.54 -32.07 -23.66
CA CYS A 6 15.55 -31.05 -23.94
C CYS A 6 15.18 -29.69 -23.33
N ARG A 7 13.91 -29.27 -23.43
CA ARG A 7 13.43 -28.04 -22.78
C ARG A 7 13.52 -28.12 -21.26
N LEU A 8 13.14 -29.26 -20.67
CA LEU A 8 13.21 -29.46 -19.23
C LEU A 8 14.66 -29.43 -18.74
N THR A 9 15.57 -30.08 -19.45
CA THR A 9 17.00 -30.07 -19.17
C THR A 9 17.57 -28.66 -19.25
N ASN A 10 17.23 -27.89 -20.30
CA ASN A 10 17.67 -26.50 -20.41
C ASN A 10 17.11 -25.61 -19.29
N PHE A 11 15.86 -25.82 -18.88
CA PHE A 11 15.25 -25.10 -17.76
C PHE A 11 15.90 -25.43 -16.42
N LEU A 12 16.27 -26.69 -16.17
CA LEU A 12 16.91 -27.10 -14.92
C LEU A 12 18.39 -26.69 -14.83
N ILE A 13 19.03 -26.36 -15.97
CA ILE A 13 20.44 -25.95 -16.05
C ILE A 13 20.56 -24.41 -16.19
N SER A 14 19.45 -23.68 -16.34
CA SER A 14 19.51 -22.21 -16.43
C SER A 14 20.16 -21.61 -15.20
N ALA A 15 20.89 -20.51 -15.39
CA ALA A 15 21.50 -19.78 -14.29
C ALA A 15 20.44 -19.31 -13.29
N GLU A 16 20.75 -19.43 -12.00
CA GLU A 16 19.94 -18.90 -10.92
C GLU A 16 20.58 -17.60 -10.40
N LEU A 17 19.74 -16.68 -9.93
CA LEU A 17 20.21 -15.47 -9.25
C LEU A 17 21.00 -15.86 -8.00
N SER A 18 22.17 -15.22 -7.83
CA SER A 18 22.98 -15.51 -6.65
C SER A 18 22.29 -15.01 -5.37
N PRO A 19 22.14 -15.84 -4.32
CA PRO A 19 21.52 -15.43 -3.06
C PRO A 19 22.39 -14.46 -2.25
N TYR A 20 23.64 -14.24 -2.68
CA TYR A 20 24.61 -13.33 -2.06
C TYR A 20 24.75 -12.00 -2.80
N SER A 21 23.91 -11.74 -3.81
CA SER A 21 23.87 -10.47 -4.53
C SER A 21 23.59 -9.30 -3.59
N VAL A 22 22.65 -9.47 -2.67
CA VAL A 22 22.33 -8.51 -1.63
C VAL A 22 22.95 -8.95 -0.31
N ASP A 23 23.85 -8.14 0.23
CA ASP A 23 24.44 -8.40 1.54
C ASP A 23 23.42 -8.09 2.64
N THR A 24 22.88 -9.17 3.23
CA THR A 24 21.93 -9.10 4.34
C THR A 24 22.60 -9.14 5.72
N THR A 25 23.92 -9.30 5.75
CA THR A 25 24.69 -9.46 7.00
C THR A 25 25.21 -8.14 7.55
N VAL A 26 25.27 -7.09 6.72
CA VAL A 26 25.74 -5.78 7.15
C VAL A 26 24.83 -5.17 8.21
N ARG A 27 25.48 -4.81 9.31
CA ARG A 27 24.90 -4.04 10.41
C ARG A 27 25.67 -2.73 10.51
N ASP A 28 25.31 -1.77 9.67
CA ASP A 28 25.77 -0.41 9.89
C ASP A 28 24.90 0.24 10.96
N ASN A 29 25.53 1.04 11.84
CA ASN A 29 24.87 1.76 12.94
C ASN A 29 23.83 2.75 12.38
N ASN A 30 22.60 2.28 12.21
CA ASN A 30 21.40 2.98 11.76
C ASN A 30 21.14 3.04 10.24
N GLN A 31 22.10 2.68 9.39
CA GLN A 31 21.90 2.58 7.94
C GLN A 31 21.30 1.21 7.59
N VAL A 32 20.09 1.20 7.05
CA VAL A 32 19.33 -0.03 6.75
C VAL A 32 19.36 -0.42 5.27
N VAL A 33 19.56 0.54 4.37
CA VAL A 33 19.77 0.27 2.94
C VAL A 33 20.95 1.09 2.47
N LYS A 34 21.90 0.44 1.80
CA LYS A 34 23.08 1.06 1.20
C LYS A 34 23.30 0.48 -0.19
N VAL A 35 23.31 1.35 -1.18
CA VAL A 35 23.72 1.02 -2.55
C VAL A 35 24.87 1.93 -2.91
N SER A 36 25.99 1.37 -3.35
CA SER A 36 27.17 2.12 -3.77
C SER A 36 27.62 1.67 -5.16
N GLU A 37 27.64 2.62 -6.09
CA GLU A 37 27.94 2.41 -7.52
C GLU A 37 27.17 1.25 -8.17
N GLY A 38 25.93 0.99 -7.71
CA GLY A 38 25.13 -0.15 -8.14
C GLY A 38 24.73 -0.05 -9.62
N THR A 39 25.09 -1.05 -10.41
CA THR A 39 24.71 -1.19 -11.82
C THR A 39 24.01 -2.53 -12.02
N PHE A 40 22.77 -2.49 -12.52
CA PHE A 40 21.88 -3.65 -12.54
C PHE A 40 21.28 -3.92 -13.93
N ALA A 41 21.08 -5.19 -14.24
CA ALA A 41 20.44 -5.68 -15.45
C ALA A 41 19.39 -6.76 -15.15
N TRP A 42 18.44 -6.97 -16.05
CA TRP A 42 17.43 -8.04 -15.92
C TRP A 42 17.96 -9.40 -16.38
N ASP A 43 18.97 -9.39 -17.24
CA ASP A 43 19.66 -10.55 -17.75
C ASP A 43 21.12 -10.16 -18.02
N GLU A 44 22.07 -10.98 -17.61
CA GLU A 44 23.50 -10.79 -17.89
C GLU A 44 23.81 -10.67 -19.40
N THR A 45 22.96 -11.24 -20.25
CA THR A 45 23.11 -11.20 -21.71
C THR A 45 22.64 -9.90 -22.34
N GLU A 46 21.91 -9.04 -21.61
CA GLU A 46 21.53 -7.73 -22.08
C GLU A 46 22.72 -6.77 -22.04
N PHE A 47 23.13 -6.25 -23.21
CA PHE A 47 24.21 -5.26 -23.32
C PHE A 47 23.92 -3.93 -22.64
N SER A 48 22.69 -3.67 -22.20
CA SER A 48 22.30 -2.41 -21.58
C SER A 48 21.82 -2.60 -20.15
N ALA A 49 22.66 -2.19 -19.19
CA ALA A 49 22.24 -2.03 -17.81
C ALA A 49 21.03 -1.08 -17.73
N THR A 50 19.96 -1.55 -17.08
CA THR A 50 18.72 -0.79 -16.86
C THR A 50 18.95 0.29 -15.80
N LEU A 51 19.75 -0.02 -14.77
CA LEU A 51 20.14 0.91 -13.71
C LEU A 51 21.65 1.09 -13.72
N ARG A 52 22.13 2.33 -13.58
CA ARG A 52 23.55 2.67 -13.76
C ARG A 52 24.02 3.59 -12.64
N SER A 53 25.13 3.21 -11.99
CA SER A 53 25.82 4.04 -10.99
C SER A 53 24.88 4.57 -9.89
N ILE A 54 23.95 3.73 -9.42
CA ILE A 54 22.99 4.08 -8.37
C ILE A 54 23.72 4.21 -7.04
N ASN A 55 23.48 5.32 -6.34
CA ASN A 55 23.95 5.54 -4.97
C ASN A 55 22.74 5.90 -4.10
N ILE A 56 22.45 5.09 -3.09
CA ILE A 56 21.33 5.29 -2.17
C ILE A 56 21.79 4.97 -0.76
N SER A 57 21.38 5.80 0.19
CA SER A 57 21.64 5.59 1.61
C SER A 57 20.37 5.91 2.40
N VAL A 58 19.80 4.90 3.04
CA VAL A 58 18.59 5.03 3.84
C VAL A 58 18.86 4.70 5.29
N GLN A 59 18.49 5.63 6.18
CA GLN A 59 18.55 5.44 7.63
C GLN A 59 17.26 4.83 8.15
N LYS A 60 17.34 4.17 9.31
CA LYS A 60 16.19 3.54 9.96
C LYS A 60 15.08 4.56 10.24
N GLY A 61 13.85 4.22 9.88
CA GLY A 61 12.65 5.01 10.17
C GLY A 61 12.35 6.11 9.14
N GLN A 62 13.23 6.34 8.17
CA GLN A 62 13.01 7.36 7.14
C GLN A 62 11.89 6.97 6.16
N LEU A 63 11.16 7.99 5.69
CA LEU A 63 10.28 7.93 4.54
C LEU A 63 11.01 8.52 3.32
N ILE A 64 11.43 7.64 2.42
CA ILE A 64 12.11 7.96 1.17
C ILE A 64 11.09 7.93 0.03
N ALA A 65 11.06 8.96 -0.81
CA ALA A 65 10.30 8.94 -2.04
C ALA A 65 11.21 8.80 -3.26
N VAL A 66 10.82 7.96 -4.21
CA VAL A 66 11.49 7.78 -5.49
C VAL A 66 10.53 8.21 -6.59
N VAL A 67 10.93 9.23 -7.35
CA VAL A 67 10.10 9.86 -8.38
C VAL A 67 10.84 9.92 -9.71
N GLY A 68 10.10 10.13 -10.79
CA GLY A 68 10.65 10.18 -12.14
C GLY A 68 9.59 9.80 -13.17
N ARG A 69 9.90 9.90 -14.45
CA ARG A 69 8.95 9.57 -15.52
C ARG A 69 8.73 8.06 -15.63
N VAL A 70 7.65 7.69 -16.30
CA VAL A 70 7.36 6.27 -16.62
C VAL A 70 8.50 5.72 -17.48
N GLY A 71 9.00 4.53 -17.15
CA GLY A 71 10.10 3.89 -17.90
C GLY A 71 11.51 4.25 -17.44
N HIS A 72 11.70 5.11 -16.44
CA HIS A 72 13.05 5.45 -15.92
C HIS A 72 13.63 4.47 -14.89
N GLY A 73 13.08 3.27 -14.75
CA GLY A 73 13.65 2.23 -13.87
C GLY A 73 13.29 2.34 -12.39
N LYS A 74 12.26 3.09 -12.00
CA LYS A 74 11.84 3.22 -10.59
C LYS A 74 11.44 1.88 -9.95
N SER A 75 10.59 1.11 -10.62
CA SER A 75 10.19 -0.22 -10.15
C SER A 75 11.36 -1.20 -10.21
N SER A 76 12.22 -1.08 -11.23
CA SER A 76 13.48 -1.84 -11.32
C SER A 76 14.40 -1.58 -10.13
N LEU A 77 14.44 -0.36 -9.58
CA LEU A 77 15.22 -0.06 -8.38
C LEU A 77 14.75 -0.90 -7.18
N LEU A 78 13.43 -1.05 -6.99
CA LEU A 78 12.90 -1.89 -5.91
C LEU A 78 13.24 -3.36 -6.12
N GLN A 79 13.21 -3.83 -7.37
CA GLN A 79 13.54 -5.21 -7.74
C GLN A 79 15.03 -5.50 -7.53
N ALA A 80 15.90 -4.54 -7.85
CA ALA A 80 17.33 -4.60 -7.53
C ALA A 80 17.57 -4.68 -6.00
N LEU A 81 16.80 -3.95 -5.19
CA LEU A 81 16.88 -4.05 -3.73
C LEU A 81 16.37 -5.40 -3.20
N LEU A 82 15.41 -6.04 -3.89
CA LEU A 82 14.93 -7.37 -3.53
C LEU A 82 15.90 -8.49 -3.93
N GLY A 83 16.90 -8.20 -4.76
CA GLY A 83 17.81 -9.20 -5.33
C GLY A 83 17.24 -9.93 -6.55
N GLU A 84 16.20 -9.38 -7.19
CA GLU A 84 15.54 -9.94 -8.38
C GLU A 84 16.18 -9.46 -9.70
N MET A 85 17.33 -8.77 -9.62
CA MET A 85 18.11 -8.30 -10.77
C MET A 85 19.59 -8.63 -10.57
N ASP A 86 20.30 -8.87 -11.67
CA ASP A 86 21.73 -9.14 -11.66
C ASP A 86 22.53 -7.87 -11.34
N ILE A 87 23.52 -8.02 -10.45
CA ILE A 87 24.44 -6.94 -10.09
C ILE A 87 25.70 -7.06 -10.95
N LEU A 88 25.84 -6.15 -11.93
CA LEU A 88 27.01 -6.12 -12.80
C LEU A 88 28.21 -5.44 -12.11
N ARG A 89 27.93 -4.44 -11.29
CA ARG A 89 28.94 -3.67 -10.54
C ARG A 89 28.32 -3.02 -9.31
N GLY A 90 29.13 -2.81 -8.28
CA GLY A 90 28.78 -2.06 -7.09
C GLY A 90 28.48 -2.98 -5.91
N TYR A 91 27.78 -2.43 -4.93
CA TYR A 91 27.43 -3.14 -3.71
C TYR A 91 26.03 -2.76 -3.25
N VAL A 92 25.28 -3.74 -2.75
CA VAL A 92 23.95 -3.57 -2.14
C VAL A 92 23.96 -4.25 -0.77
N GLY A 93 23.68 -3.48 0.26
CA GLY A 93 23.52 -3.96 1.63
C GLY A 93 22.15 -3.60 2.19
N ILE A 94 21.45 -4.58 2.77
CA ILE A 94 20.14 -4.38 3.41
C ILE A 94 20.12 -5.05 4.79
N SER A 95 19.72 -4.28 5.81
CA SER A 95 19.66 -4.75 7.19
C SER A 95 18.21 -4.77 7.71
N GLY A 96 17.63 -5.96 7.83
CA GLY A 96 16.28 -6.18 8.36
C GLY A 96 15.35 -6.91 7.38
N CYS A 97 14.13 -7.22 7.83
CA CYS A 97 13.15 -7.89 6.98
C CYS A 97 12.42 -6.90 6.07
N ILE A 98 12.19 -7.29 4.82
CA ILE A 98 11.54 -6.46 3.79
C ILE A 98 10.08 -6.90 3.60
N ALA A 99 9.17 -5.94 3.50
CA ALA A 99 7.84 -6.10 2.93
C ALA A 99 7.78 -5.39 1.58
N TYR A 100 7.40 -6.11 0.52
CA TYR A 100 7.20 -5.55 -0.81
C TYR A 100 5.72 -5.46 -1.15
N VAL A 101 5.29 -4.28 -1.63
CA VAL A 101 3.96 -4.06 -2.20
C VAL A 101 4.15 -3.74 -3.70
N PRO A 102 3.83 -4.69 -4.60
CA PRO A 102 4.01 -4.48 -6.03
C PRO A 102 2.95 -3.54 -6.62
N GLN A 103 3.29 -2.91 -7.75
CA GLN A 103 2.37 -2.06 -8.52
C GLN A 103 1.15 -2.84 -8.99
N LYS A 104 1.32 -4.12 -9.35
CA LYS A 104 0.23 -5.05 -9.64
C LYS A 104 0.07 -6.03 -8.48
N PRO A 105 -0.96 -5.84 -7.63
CA PRO A 105 -1.21 -6.72 -6.50
C PRO A 105 -1.42 -8.18 -6.92
N TRP A 106 -0.73 -9.09 -6.27
CA TRP A 106 -0.97 -10.53 -6.38
C TRP A 106 -1.85 -11.03 -5.23
N MET A 107 -2.81 -11.89 -5.55
CA MET A 107 -3.78 -12.45 -4.61
C MET A 107 -3.75 -13.97 -4.65
N GLN A 108 -3.75 -14.59 -3.47
CA GLN A 108 -3.91 -16.04 -3.32
C GLN A 108 -5.38 -16.42 -3.46
N ASN A 109 -5.63 -17.61 -4.00
CA ASN A 109 -6.96 -18.22 -4.08
C ASN A 109 -7.41 -18.73 -2.70
N GLN A 110 -7.65 -17.79 -1.79
CA GLN A 110 -7.99 -17.97 -0.38
C GLN A 110 -8.91 -16.82 0.07
N SER A 111 -9.42 -16.88 1.31
CA SER A 111 -10.22 -15.77 1.86
C SER A 111 -9.43 -14.45 1.94
N ILE A 112 -10.13 -13.31 2.01
CA ILE A 112 -9.48 -12.00 2.21
C ILE A 112 -8.67 -11.97 3.50
N ARG A 113 -9.21 -12.52 4.60
CA ARG A 113 -8.50 -12.64 5.87
C ARG A 113 -7.20 -13.41 5.73
N GLN A 114 -7.21 -14.55 5.01
CA GLN A 114 -6.01 -15.34 4.78
C GLN A 114 -5.01 -14.61 3.88
N ASN A 115 -5.48 -13.87 2.88
CA ASN A 115 -4.63 -13.04 2.05
C ASN A 115 -3.92 -11.92 2.84
N ILE A 116 -4.59 -11.32 3.83
CA ILE A 116 -4.00 -10.28 4.68
C ILE A 116 -3.05 -10.88 5.71
N THR A 117 -3.46 -11.97 6.37
CA THR A 117 -2.65 -12.63 7.41
C THR A 117 -1.43 -13.34 6.83
N LEU A 118 -1.53 -13.90 5.62
CA LEU A 118 -0.47 -14.55 4.86
C LEU A 118 0.43 -15.44 5.74
N GLY A 119 -0.19 -16.41 6.41
CA GLY A 119 0.49 -17.38 7.29
C GLY A 119 0.81 -16.90 8.70
N LYS A 120 0.67 -15.61 9.02
CA LYS A 120 0.83 -15.08 10.37
C LYS A 120 -0.38 -15.40 11.24
N ARG A 121 -0.16 -15.62 12.55
CA ARG A 121 -1.24 -15.89 13.50
C ARG A 121 -2.25 -14.74 13.50
N TYR A 122 -3.53 -15.08 13.42
CA TYR A 122 -4.62 -14.13 13.48
C TYR A 122 -4.72 -13.49 14.87
N ASP A 123 -4.55 -12.17 14.89
CA ASP A 123 -4.80 -11.25 15.99
C ASP A 123 -5.93 -10.31 15.56
N GLU A 124 -7.10 -10.48 16.16
CA GLU A 124 -8.31 -9.72 15.85
C GLU A 124 -8.15 -8.21 16.07
N PHE A 125 -7.51 -7.81 17.18
CA PHE A 125 -7.37 -6.39 17.50
C PHE A 125 -6.45 -5.69 16.51
N PHE A 126 -5.29 -6.29 16.23
CA PHE A 126 -4.37 -5.73 15.26
C PHE A 126 -4.94 -5.77 13.83
N TYR A 127 -5.61 -6.86 13.47
CA TYR A 127 -6.25 -7.02 12.17
C TYR A 127 -7.31 -5.94 11.91
N ASN A 128 -8.21 -5.71 12.87
CA ASN A 128 -9.26 -4.68 12.75
C ASN A 128 -8.68 -3.27 12.61
N ARG A 129 -7.53 -2.98 13.26
CA ARG A 129 -6.81 -1.71 13.09
C ARG A 129 -6.19 -1.57 11.70
N VAL A 130 -5.65 -2.65 11.14
CA VAL A 130 -5.09 -2.64 9.78
C VAL A 130 -6.22 -2.42 8.75
N LEU A 131 -7.37 -3.08 8.92
CA LEU A 131 -8.54 -2.87 8.05
C LEU A 131 -9.02 -1.41 8.07
N ASP A 132 -9.05 -0.80 9.26
CA ASP A 132 -9.42 0.60 9.44
C ASP A 132 -8.45 1.54 8.72
N ALA A 133 -7.15 1.38 8.99
CA ALA A 133 -6.11 2.23 8.42
C ALA A 133 -6.01 2.10 6.89
N CYS A 134 -6.28 0.92 6.34
CA CYS A 134 -6.33 0.68 4.91
C CYS A 134 -7.71 1.00 4.27
N ALA A 135 -8.66 1.55 5.04
CA ALA A 135 -10.00 1.90 4.57
C ALA A 135 -10.77 0.74 3.90
N LEU A 136 -10.64 -0.48 4.43
CA LEU A 136 -11.21 -1.70 3.80
C LEU A 136 -12.62 -2.04 4.27
N TYR A 137 -13.12 -1.47 5.38
CA TYR A 137 -14.45 -1.78 5.90
C TYR A 137 -15.59 -1.60 4.87
N PRO A 138 -15.65 -0.50 4.09
CA PRO A 138 -16.70 -0.33 3.10
C PRO A 138 -16.71 -1.45 2.05
N ASP A 139 -15.53 -1.91 1.63
CA ASP A 139 -15.41 -2.99 0.64
C ASP A 139 -15.87 -4.32 1.23
N LEU A 140 -15.48 -4.62 2.47
CA LEU A 140 -15.87 -5.84 3.17
C LEU A 140 -17.38 -5.91 3.39
N HIS A 141 -18.04 -4.79 3.70
CA HIS A 141 -19.50 -4.74 3.86
C HIS A 141 -20.26 -5.05 2.56
N GLY A 142 -19.66 -4.77 1.40
CA GLY A 142 -20.25 -5.09 0.11
C GLY A 142 -20.13 -6.57 -0.30
N LEU A 143 -19.34 -7.36 0.42
CA LEU A 143 -19.08 -8.76 0.11
C LEU A 143 -20.00 -9.70 0.89
N PRO A 144 -20.45 -10.82 0.29
CA PRO A 144 -21.46 -11.70 0.90
C PRO A 144 -21.01 -12.31 2.24
N ASN A 145 -19.72 -12.61 2.38
CA ASN A 145 -19.14 -13.22 3.58
C ASN A 145 -18.11 -12.30 4.26
N GLY A 146 -18.16 -10.99 4.00
CA GLY A 146 -17.18 -10.04 4.54
C GLY A 146 -15.75 -10.45 4.21
N ASP A 147 -14.88 -10.49 5.23
CA ASP A 147 -13.47 -10.85 5.09
C ASP A 147 -13.21 -12.37 4.93
N MET A 148 -14.22 -13.20 5.15
CA MET A 148 -14.19 -14.64 4.88
C MET A 148 -14.55 -14.97 3.44
N THR A 149 -14.89 -13.97 2.62
CA THR A 149 -15.17 -14.16 1.19
C THR A 149 -13.93 -14.71 0.48
N GLU A 150 -14.11 -15.81 -0.26
CA GLU A 150 -13.06 -16.43 -1.06
C GLU A 150 -12.75 -15.59 -2.31
N ILE A 151 -11.46 -15.34 -2.52
CA ILE A 151 -10.97 -14.62 -3.69
C ILE A 151 -10.67 -15.67 -4.76
N GLY A 152 -11.39 -15.63 -5.89
CA GLY A 152 -11.13 -16.52 -7.03
C GLY A 152 -9.76 -16.30 -7.67
N GLU A 153 -9.43 -17.09 -8.72
CA GLU A 153 -8.14 -17.00 -9.40
C GLU A 153 -7.80 -15.55 -9.83
N GLN A 154 -6.61 -15.06 -9.45
CA GLN A 154 -6.15 -13.67 -9.62
C GLN A 154 -7.10 -12.58 -9.07
N GLY A 155 -8.05 -12.94 -8.21
CA GLY A 155 -9.02 -12.05 -7.59
C GLY A 155 -9.95 -11.35 -8.57
N ILE A 156 -10.45 -12.04 -9.60
CA ILE A 156 -11.43 -11.51 -10.57
C ILE A 156 -12.61 -10.79 -9.90
N ASN A 157 -12.98 -11.18 -8.68
CA ASN A 157 -14.10 -10.62 -7.92
C ASN A 157 -13.84 -9.24 -7.30
N LEU A 158 -12.62 -8.67 -7.41
CA LEU A 158 -12.23 -7.43 -6.73
C LEU A 158 -11.79 -6.35 -7.73
N SER A 159 -12.08 -5.08 -7.41
CA SER A 159 -11.57 -3.94 -8.17
C SER A 159 -10.05 -3.77 -7.99
N GLY A 160 -9.39 -3.06 -8.90
CA GLY A 160 -7.95 -2.77 -8.80
C GLY A 160 -7.56 -2.09 -7.48
N GLY A 161 -8.35 -1.08 -7.07
CA GLY A 161 -8.13 -0.37 -5.80
C GLY A 161 -8.37 -1.23 -4.55
N GLN A 162 -9.31 -2.19 -4.60
CA GLN A 162 -9.50 -3.17 -3.53
C GLN A 162 -8.29 -4.09 -3.41
N LYS A 163 -7.81 -4.64 -4.54
CA LYS A 163 -6.61 -5.49 -4.56
C LYS A 163 -5.38 -4.74 -4.02
N ALA A 164 -5.22 -3.47 -4.38
CA ALA A 164 -4.14 -2.63 -3.90
C ALA A 164 -4.18 -2.44 -2.38
N ARG A 165 -5.34 -2.10 -1.83
CA ARG A 165 -5.52 -1.94 -0.37
C ARG A 165 -5.34 -3.25 0.39
N ILE A 166 -5.79 -4.39 -0.14
CA ILE A 166 -5.57 -5.69 0.49
C ILE A 166 -4.08 -6.08 0.47
N SER A 167 -3.37 -5.82 -0.62
CA SER A 167 -1.92 -6.04 -0.72
C SER A 167 -1.13 -5.15 0.26
N LEU A 168 -1.53 -3.89 0.39
CA LEU A 168 -0.97 -2.99 1.39
C LEU A 168 -1.27 -3.47 2.82
N ALA A 169 -2.51 -3.86 3.11
CA ALA A 169 -2.91 -4.41 4.40
C ALA A 169 -2.10 -5.66 4.76
N ARG A 170 -1.84 -6.55 3.79
CA ARG A 170 -0.95 -7.71 3.94
C ARG A 170 0.45 -7.29 4.39
N ALA A 171 1.06 -6.32 3.72
CA ALA A 171 2.38 -5.83 4.09
C ALA A 171 2.40 -5.21 5.50
N VAL A 172 1.40 -4.39 5.83
CA VAL A 172 1.28 -3.76 7.16
C VAL A 172 1.09 -4.82 8.25
N TYR A 173 0.27 -5.83 8.00
CA TYR A 173 -0.01 -6.90 8.96
C TYR A 173 1.24 -7.72 9.31
N GLN A 174 2.14 -7.91 8.35
CA GLN A 174 3.39 -8.64 8.58
C GLN A 174 4.34 -7.90 9.55
N ASN A 175 4.27 -6.58 9.63
CA ASN A 175 5.08 -5.75 10.55
C ASN A 175 6.61 -5.91 10.37
N HIS A 176 7.08 -5.90 9.12
CA HIS A 176 8.51 -5.94 8.77
C HIS A 176 9.24 -4.63 9.08
N ASP A 177 10.55 -4.57 8.87
CA ASP A 177 11.38 -3.40 9.21
C ASP A 177 11.44 -2.37 8.08
N ILE A 178 11.49 -2.86 6.84
CA ILE A 178 11.63 -2.07 5.62
C ILE A 178 10.43 -2.34 4.72
N TYR A 179 9.82 -1.27 4.21
CA TYR A 179 8.68 -1.33 3.30
C TYR A 179 9.07 -0.77 1.95
N LEU A 180 9.03 -1.60 0.90
CA LEU A 180 9.20 -1.21 -0.49
C LEU A 180 7.82 -1.12 -1.13
N LEU A 181 7.42 0.08 -1.51
CA LEU A 181 6.07 0.38 -1.99
C LEU A 181 6.13 0.87 -3.43
N ASP A 182 5.61 0.07 -4.37
CA ASP A 182 5.63 0.37 -5.80
C ASP A 182 4.27 0.92 -6.24
N ASP A 183 4.12 2.25 -6.17
CA ASP A 183 2.92 2.99 -6.55
C ASP A 183 1.58 2.41 -6.01
N PRO A 184 1.45 2.16 -4.69
CA PRO A 184 0.32 1.43 -4.10
C PRO A 184 -1.01 2.21 -4.16
N MET A 185 -0.97 3.51 -4.47
CA MET A 185 -2.14 4.39 -4.48
C MET A 185 -2.64 4.73 -5.89
N SER A 186 -1.93 4.30 -6.93
CA SER A 186 -2.27 4.61 -8.33
C SER A 186 -3.67 4.20 -8.77
N ALA A 187 -4.21 3.14 -8.17
CA ALA A 187 -5.55 2.61 -8.46
C ALA A 187 -6.63 3.10 -7.48
N LEU A 188 -6.31 4.04 -6.59
CA LEU A 188 -7.22 4.56 -5.57
C LEU A 188 -7.75 5.94 -5.95
N ASP A 189 -8.99 6.20 -5.56
CA ASP A 189 -9.55 7.56 -5.60
C ASP A 189 -8.79 8.47 -4.65
N TRP A 190 -8.74 9.77 -4.98
CA TRP A 190 -7.91 10.72 -4.24
C TRP A 190 -8.24 10.76 -2.72
N GLN A 191 -9.53 10.67 -2.36
CA GLN A 191 -9.98 10.70 -0.97
C GLN A 191 -9.47 9.48 -0.20
N VAL A 192 -9.63 8.30 -0.80
CA VAL A 192 -9.18 7.02 -0.21
C VAL A 192 -7.65 6.99 -0.16
N GLY A 193 -6.97 7.44 -1.21
CA GLY A 193 -5.52 7.56 -1.27
C GLY A 193 -4.97 8.45 -0.15
N ALA A 194 -5.57 9.63 0.06
CA ALA A 194 -5.18 10.53 1.14
C ALA A 194 -5.41 9.93 2.54
N GLN A 195 -6.51 9.22 2.74
CA GLN A 195 -6.79 8.51 4.00
C GLN A 195 -5.76 7.40 4.25
N VAL A 196 -5.50 6.56 3.24
CA VAL A 196 -4.52 5.47 3.32
C VAL A 196 -3.12 6.01 3.56
N PHE A 197 -2.74 7.09 2.87
CA PHE A 197 -1.45 7.74 3.08
C PHE A 197 -1.32 8.25 4.52
N SER A 198 -2.27 9.05 5.01
CA SER A 198 -2.22 9.61 6.37
C SER A 198 -2.24 8.52 7.46
N SER A 199 -3.03 7.47 7.28
CA SER A 199 -3.25 6.42 8.28
C SER A 199 -2.16 5.34 8.28
N VAL A 200 -1.51 5.07 7.14
CA VAL A 200 -0.55 3.96 6.99
C VAL A 200 0.86 4.47 6.73
N ILE A 201 1.06 5.17 5.61
CA ILE A 201 2.39 5.43 5.03
C ILE A 201 3.04 6.68 5.62
N GLY A 202 2.24 7.71 5.88
CA GLY A 202 2.69 9.05 6.27
C GLY A 202 3.36 9.10 7.64
N PRO A 203 3.82 10.30 8.06
CA PRO A 203 4.59 10.49 9.28
C PRO A 203 3.82 10.12 10.56
N ASN A 204 2.49 10.24 10.53
CA ASN A 204 1.61 9.90 11.66
C ASN A 204 0.94 8.52 11.52
N GLY A 205 1.27 7.76 10.46
CA GLY A 205 0.62 6.50 10.14
C GLY A 205 1.08 5.32 11.00
N MET A 206 0.52 4.14 10.71
CA MET A 206 0.91 2.88 11.33
C MET A 206 2.39 2.55 11.13
N LEU A 207 2.97 2.92 9.97
CA LEU A 207 4.36 2.62 9.61
C LEU A 207 5.35 3.72 10.03
N ARG A 208 4.95 4.69 10.87
CA ARG A 208 5.78 5.85 11.23
C ARG A 208 7.18 5.53 11.77
N ASN A 209 7.34 4.40 12.45
CA ASN A 209 8.61 3.97 13.04
C ASN A 209 9.39 2.98 12.16
N LYS A 210 8.90 2.73 10.94
CA LYS A 210 9.47 1.77 9.98
C LYS A 210 10.13 2.52 8.82
N THR A 211 11.11 1.89 8.21
CA THR A 211 11.74 2.44 7.00
C THR A 211 10.82 2.21 5.82
N ARG A 212 10.56 3.24 5.03
CA ARG A 212 9.63 3.21 3.91
C ARG A 212 10.31 3.79 2.68
N ILE A 213 10.36 3.02 1.60
CA ILE A 213 10.80 3.47 0.28
C ILE A 213 9.57 3.43 -0.63
N LEU A 214 9.08 4.60 -1.00
CA LEU A 214 7.87 4.78 -1.77
C LEU A 214 8.21 5.27 -3.17
N VAL A 215 8.04 4.38 -4.16
CA VAL A 215 7.99 4.77 -5.56
C VAL A 215 6.59 5.32 -5.83
N THR A 216 6.50 6.55 -6.32
CA THR A 216 5.22 7.19 -6.63
C THR A 216 5.33 8.10 -7.83
N ASN A 217 4.23 8.26 -8.57
CA ASN A 217 4.06 9.33 -9.54
C ASN A 217 3.22 10.49 -8.97
N GLU A 218 2.73 10.36 -7.74
CA GLU A 218 1.93 11.37 -7.06
C GLU A 218 2.82 12.37 -6.31
N LEU A 219 2.76 13.63 -6.73
CA LEU A 219 3.67 14.68 -6.24
C LEU A 219 3.23 15.32 -4.92
N THR A 220 1.95 15.16 -4.54
CA THR A 220 1.37 15.75 -3.31
C THR A 220 2.02 15.19 -2.05
N ILE A 221 2.37 13.91 -2.07
CA ILE A 221 2.90 13.19 -0.90
C ILE A 221 4.40 13.44 -0.65
N LEU A 222 5.11 13.99 -1.63
CA LEU A 222 6.55 14.25 -1.54
C LEU A 222 6.90 15.25 -0.43
N ARG A 223 5.95 16.13 -0.10
CA ARG A 223 6.09 17.12 0.98
C ARG A 223 6.32 16.50 2.35
N HIS A 224 5.90 15.25 2.53
CA HIS A 224 6.02 14.52 3.78
C HIS A 224 7.20 13.55 3.81
N SER A 225 7.99 13.48 2.73
CA SER A 225 9.14 12.58 2.63
C SER A 225 10.40 13.24 3.21
N ASP A 226 11.20 12.46 3.92
CA ASP A 226 12.46 12.92 4.52
C ASP A 226 13.54 13.15 3.46
N MET A 227 13.53 12.31 2.42
CA MET A 227 14.45 12.38 1.28
C MET A 227 13.72 11.99 0.01
N ILE A 228 14.06 12.64 -1.10
CA ILE A 228 13.50 12.37 -2.42
C ILE A 228 14.66 12.06 -3.37
N TYR A 229 14.52 10.97 -4.13
CA TYR A 229 15.40 10.61 -5.23
C TYR A 229 14.67 10.79 -6.56
N VAL A 230 15.22 11.60 -7.45
CA VAL A 230 14.70 11.83 -8.80
C VAL A 230 15.47 10.95 -9.78
N MET A 231 14.76 10.01 -10.40
CA MET A 231 15.29 9.06 -11.37
C MET A 231 15.00 9.47 -12.81
N GLU A 232 16.06 9.43 -13.63
CA GLU A 232 16.01 9.63 -15.06
C GLU A 232 16.89 8.61 -15.78
N ASN A 233 16.33 7.94 -16.79
CA ASN A 233 17.04 6.96 -17.63
C ASN A 233 17.90 5.94 -16.83
N GLY A 234 17.38 5.44 -15.70
CA GLY A 234 18.07 4.46 -14.87
C GLY A 234 19.20 5.02 -14.01
N ARG A 235 19.27 6.33 -13.82
CA ARG A 235 20.22 7.04 -12.94
C ARG A 235 19.48 7.91 -11.93
N ILE A 236 20.15 8.24 -10.83
CA ILE A 236 19.68 9.27 -9.89
C ILE A 236 20.33 10.58 -10.31
N GLU A 237 19.53 11.52 -10.80
CA GLU A 237 20.01 12.84 -11.23
C GLU A 237 19.99 13.86 -10.08
N HIS A 238 18.99 13.77 -9.20
CA HIS A 238 18.86 14.65 -8.06
C HIS A 238 18.45 13.89 -6.81
N GLU A 239 19.01 14.32 -5.68
CA GLU A 239 18.64 13.85 -4.34
C GLU A 239 18.52 15.05 -3.40
N GLY A 240 17.59 14.99 -2.44
CA GLY A 240 17.45 16.04 -1.43
C GLY A 240 16.09 16.08 -0.75
N CYS A 241 15.95 17.01 0.19
CA CYS A 241 14.66 17.33 0.81
C CYS A 241 13.74 18.05 -0.18
N TYR A 242 12.43 18.00 0.05
CA TYR A 242 11.44 18.67 -0.81
C TYR A 242 11.74 20.16 -1.05
N THR A 243 12.11 20.89 0.00
CA THR A 243 12.44 22.32 -0.08
C THR A 243 13.67 22.60 -0.94
N GLN A 244 14.71 21.76 -0.82
CA GLN A 244 15.94 21.88 -1.60
C GLN A 244 15.69 21.62 -3.09
N LEU A 245 14.93 20.57 -3.41
CA LEU A 245 14.61 20.21 -4.79
C LEU A 245 13.63 21.18 -5.47
N MET A 246 12.78 21.85 -4.69
CA MET A 246 11.94 22.94 -5.19
C MET A 246 12.76 24.19 -5.52
N GLN A 247 13.80 24.50 -4.72
CA GLN A 247 14.69 25.64 -4.98
C GLN A 247 15.59 25.43 -6.19
N THR A 248 16.06 24.21 -6.43
CA THR A 248 16.88 23.88 -7.61
C THR A 248 16.07 23.78 -8.90
N GLY A 249 14.73 23.77 -8.83
CA GLY A 249 13.86 23.61 -10.00
C GLY A 249 13.79 22.17 -10.54
N ALA A 250 14.51 21.22 -9.94
CA ALA A 250 14.54 19.82 -10.37
C ALA A 250 13.15 19.16 -10.36
N LEU A 251 12.32 19.51 -9.37
CA LEU A 251 10.93 19.01 -9.29
C LEU A 251 9.96 19.77 -10.20
N GLN A 252 10.29 20.99 -10.63
CA GLN A 252 9.39 21.81 -11.42
C GLN A 252 9.13 21.20 -12.80
N VAL A 253 10.18 20.67 -13.45
CA VAL A 253 10.06 19.97 -14.74
C VAL A 253 9.10 18.78 -14.61
N LEU A 254 9.22 17.99 -13.54
CA LEU A 254 8.32 16.87 -13.27
C LEU A 254 6.89 17.32 -12.97
N LEU A 255 6.71 18.43 -12.23
CA LEU A 255 5.41 19.00 -11.93
C LEU A 255 4.67 19.44 -13.19
N GLU A 256 5.35 20.17 -14.08
CA GLU A 256 4.79 20.64 -15.35
C GLU A 256 4.43 19.48 -16.28
N GLU A 257 5.29 18.46 -16.38
CA GLU A 257 5.01 17.26 -17.17
C GLU A 257 3.85 16.44 -16.61
N CYS A 258 3.76 16.27 -15.29
CA CYS A 258 2.64 15.59 -14.65
C CYS A 258 1.31 16.32 -14.89
N GLN A 259 1.30 17.65 -14.86
CA GLN A 259 0.11 18.45 -15.19
C GLN A 259 -0.32 18.23 -16.65
N LYS A 260 0.62 18.26 -17.59
CA LYS A 260 0.34 17.98 -19.01
C LYS A 260 -0.25 16.58 -19.22
N GLN A 261 0.30 15.56 -18.54
CA GLN A 261 -0.21 14.18 -18.64
C GLN A 261 -1.61 14.04 -18.05
N LYS A 262 -1.89 14.68 -16.91
CA LYS A 262 -3.25 14.69 -16.31
C LYS A 262 -4.25 15.39 -17.22
N HIS A 263 -3.86 16.51 -17.83
CA HIS A 263 -4.71 17.23 -18.77
C HIS A 263 -5.01 16.40 -20.03
N LYS A 264 -4.00 15.73 -20.59
CA LYS A 264 -4.17 14.83 -21.74
C LYS A 264 -5.14 13.68 -21.45
N ARG A 265 -5.00 13.02 -20.29
CA ARG A 265 -5.93 11.96 -19.87
C ARG A 265 -7.36 12.45 -19.70
N ARG A 266 -7.57 13.69 -19.24
CA ARG A 266 -8.91 14.29 -19.13
C ARG A 266 -9.55 14.55 -20.49
N ILE A 267 -8.76 14.98 -21.48
CA ILE A 267 -9.25 15.20 -22.85
C ILE A 267 -9.67 13.87 -23.49
N GLU A 268 -8.84 12.82 -23.36
CA GLU A 268 -9.13 11.49 -23.94
C GLU A 268 -10.40 10.84 -23.34
N ILE A 269 -10.75 11.13 -22.09
CA ILE A 269 -12.00 10.65 -21.46
C ILE A 269 -13.22 11.38 -22.02
N ASN A 270 -13.09 12.64 -22.41
CA ASN A 270 -14.19 13.46 -22.93
C ASN A 270 -14.54 13.15 -24.39
N ASP A 271 -13.63 12.53 -25.15
CA ASP A 271 -13.85 12.19 -26.56
C ASP A 271 -14.60 10.85 -26.77
N ASP A 272 -14.70 10.00 -25.73
CA ASP A 272 -15.30 8.65 -25.81
C ASP A 272 -16.71 8.55 -25.19
N ASP A 273 -17.18 9.60 -24.49
CA ASP A 273 -18.56 9.72 -24.01
C ASP A 273 -19.14 11.07 -24.40
N GLY A 274 -20.16 11.04 -25.26
CA GLY A 274 -20.83 12.23 -25.76
C GLY A 274 -21.56 12.99 -24.65
N GLY A 275 -20.89 13.99 -24.09
CA GLY A 275 -21.50 15.16 -23.44
C GLY A 275 -22.15 14.95 -22.08
N PHE A 276 -21.44 15.34 -21.01
CA PHE A 276 -22.05 16.04 -19.88
C PHE A 276 -21.01 16.91 -19.17
N GLU A 277 -21.18 18.24 -19.23
CA GLU A 277 -20.39 19.18 -18.44
C GLU A 277 -20.74 19.06 -16.95
N ILE A 278 -19.76 18.72 -16.11
CA ILE A 278 -19.72 19.18 -14.72
C ILE A 278 -18.43 19.96 -14.57
N VAL A 279 -18.54 21.28 -14.69
CA VAL A 279 -17.52 22.23 -14.27
C VAL A 279 -17.42 22.12 -12.75
N SER A 280 -16.37 21.48 -12.25
CA SER A 280 -15.92 21.64 -10.87
C SER A 280 -14.64 22.45 -10.93
N ASP A 281 -14.78 23.76 -10.77
CA ASP A 281 -13.67 24.69 -10.59
C ASP A 281 -12.80 24.22 -9.41
N CYS A 282 -11.57 23.85 -9.73
CA CYS A 282 -10.50 23.67 -8.77
C CYS A 282 -9.26 24.42 -9.27
N GLU A 283 -9.42 25.69 -9.62
CA GLU A 283 -8.33 26.66 -9.61
C GLU A 283 -8.49 27.51 -8.35
N ASP A 284 -7.71 27.20 -7.32
CA ASP A 284 -7.04 28.16 -6.43
C ASP A 284 -6.54 27.47 -5.16
N ALA A 285 -5.26 27.08 -5.16
CA ALA A 285 -4.48 26.90 -3.94
C ALA A 285 -2.98 27.06 -4.23
N ILE A 286 -2.62 28.14 -4.94
CA ILE A 286 -1.27 28.72 -4.89
C ILE A 286 -1.40 30.21 -4.56
N SER A 287 -1.88 30.47 -3.35
CA SER A 287 -1.53 31.68 -2.61
C SER A 287 -1.70 31.38 -1.11
N GLY A 288 -0.84 31.99 -0.29
CA GLY A 288 -0.44 31.48 1.02
C GLY A 288 -1.54 31.35 2.10
N SER A 289 -1.21 30.51 3.09
CA SER A 289 -1.61 30.60 4.49
C SER A 289 -3.07 30.96 4.81
N SER A 290 -3.91 29.95 5.06
CA SER A 290 -4.91 29.93 6.17
C SER A 290 -5.71 28.61 6.27
N LEU A 291 -5.57 27.68 5.32
CA LEU A 291 -6.38 26.45 5.30
C LEU A 291 -5.73 25.23 5.98
N THR A 292 -4.46 25.30 6.34
CA THR A 292 -3.75 24.19 7.02
C THR A 292 -3.98 24.15 8.54
N ASP A 293 -4.49 25.22 9.16
CA ASP A 293 -4.79 25.25 10.60
C ASP A 293 -6.20 24.76 10.93
N ALA A 294 -7.11 24.69 9.96
CA ALA A 294 -8.49 24.27 10.17
C ALA A 294 -8.68 22.73 10.19
N ILE A 295 -7.71 21.97 9.67
CA ILE A 295 -7.78 20.50 9.61
C ILE A 295 -7.17 19.85 10.87
N LEU A 296 -6.39 20.59 11.66
CA LEU A 296 -5.69 20.08 12.85
C LEU A 296 -6.35 20.45 14.20
N SER A 297 -7.46 21.21 14.20
CA SER A 297 -8.12 21.65 15.45
C SER A 297 -9.15 20.66 16.02
N VAL A 298 -9.51 19.58 15.31
CA VAL A 298 -10.45 18.58 15.85
C VAL A 298 -9.67 17.44 16.50
N SER A 299 -9.00 17.73 17.61
CA SER A 299 -8.47 16.70 18.53
C SER A 299 -8.19 17.22 19.95
N TYR A 300 -9.12 17.94 20.56
CA TYR A 300 -9.25 18.08 22.02
C TYR A 300 -10.74 18.39 22.26
N VAL A 301 -11.58 17.60 22.93
CA VAL A 301 -11.57 17.27 24.37
C VAL A 301 -12.53 16.09 24.62
N SER A 302 -12.14 15.20 25.55
CA SER A 302 -12.98 14.13 26.11
C SER A 302 -13.99 14.63 27.15
N THR A 303 -14.99 13.78 27.44
CA THR A 303 -15.88 13.70 28.62
C THR A 303 -17.15 14.56 28.70
N ALA A 304 -18.28 13.84 28.76
CA ALA A 304 -19.46 13.99 29.60
C ALA A 304 -20.17 15.35 29.77
N SER A 305 -21.51 15.26 29.67
CA SER A 305 -22.56 16.21 30.10
C SER A 305 -22.96 17.32 29.13
N GLY A 306 -24.26 17.35 28.80
CA GLY A 306 -24.87 18.41 27.99
C GLY A 306 -26.31 18.11 27.58
N ILE A 307 -27.18 17.88 28.57
CA ILE A 307 -28.64 17.83 28.44
C ILE A 307 -29.19 19.25 28.14
N LEU A 308 -30.31 19.34 27.41
CA LEU A 308 -31.12 20.54 27.05
C LEU A 308 -30.51 21.39 25.92
N THR A 309 -31.20 21.85 24.86
CA THR A 309 -32.58 22.32 24.73
C THR A 309 -32.84 22.58 23.24
N ARG A 310 -33.98 22.14 22.69
CA ARG A 310 -34.91 22.98 21.88
C ARG A 310 -36.01 22.11 21.27
N CYS A 311 -37.19 22.20 21.89
CA CYS A 311 -38.48 21.88 21.31
C CYS A 311 -39.11 23.11 20.64
N SER A 312 -40.20 22.83 19.92
CA SER A 312 -41.20 23.70 19.26
C SER A 312 -40.78 24.14 17.85
N THR A 313 -41.54 23.87 16.79
CA THR A 313 -43.00 23.75 16.57
C THR A 313 -43.25 22.60 15.55
N GLY A 314 -44.21 21.66 15.67
CA GLY A 314 -45.67 21.78 15.81
C GLY A 314 -46.32 21.91 14.43
N SER A 315 -46.77 20.85 13.74
CA SER A 315 -48.15 20.33 13.81
C SER A 315 -48.31 19.12 12.85
N SER A 316 -48.73 17.94 13.34
CA SER A 316 -50.09 17.35 13.20
C SER A 316 -50.28 16.57 11.87
N THR A 317 -50.78 15.33 11.75
CA THR A 317 -51.79 14.58 12.52
C THR A 317 -51.75 13.06 12.22
N SER A 318 -52.05 12.26 13.26
CA SER A 318 -52.90 11.02 13.28
C SER A 318 -52.48 9.74 12.53
N LYS A 319 -52.18 8.65 13.27
CA LYS A 319 -53.20 7.68 13.75
C LYS A 319 -52.61 6.62 14.71
N ARG A 320 -53.37 6.38 15.78
CA ARG A 320 -53.24 5.30 16.78
C ARG A 320 -53.39 3.90 16.17
N SER A 321 -52.66 2.92 16.70
CA SER A 321 -53.27 1.67 17.22
C SER A 321 -52.36 0.96 18.22
N ARG A 322 -52.96 0.58 19.35
CA ARG A 322 -52.43 -0.22 20.47
C ARG A 322 -52.91 -1.66 20.33
N ARG A 323 -52.08 -2.64 20.71
CA ARG A 323 -52.36 -3.93 21.41
C ARG A 323 -51.39 -5.01 20.90
N ARG A 324 -50.93 -6.01 21.64
CA ARG A 324 -50.98 -6.44 23.05
C ARG A 324 -49.98 -7.61 23.15
N ARG A 325 -49.39 -7.82 24.34
CA ARG A 325 -48.72 -9.05 24.80
C ARG A 325 -49.48 -10.33 24.39
N ARG A 326 -48.74 -11.42 24.16
CA ARG A 326 -49.01 -12.74 24.74
C ARG A 326 -47.75 -13.61 24.84
N THR A 327 -47.60 -14.16 26.04
CA THR A 327 -46.72 -15.25 26.51
C THR A 327 -47.39 -16.61 26.27
N PHE A 328 -46.60 -17.65 25.92
CA PHE A 328 -46.68 -19.06 26.39
C PHE A 328 -45.55 -19.85 25.68
N CYS A 329 -44.52 -20.40 26.34
CA CYS A 329 -44.40 -21.59 27.21
C CYS A 329 -44.47 -22.96 26.50
N GLY A 330 -43.32 -23.66 26.54
CA GLY A 330 -43.18 -25.10 26.83
C GLY A 330 -42.92 -26.04 25.65
N VAL A 331 -42.26 -27.19 25.77
CA VAL A 331 -41.42 -27.90 26.76
C VAL A 331 -40.82 -29.10 25.98
N GLY A 332 -39.62 -29.58 26.35
CA GLY A 332 -39.15 -30.96 26.10
C GLY A 332 -37.64 -31.08 25.84
N SER A 333 -36.72 -31.18 26.83
CA SER A 333 -36.24 -32.40 27.55
C SER A 333 -36.03 -33.61 26.62
N THR A 334 -34.83 -34.20 26.45
CA THR A 334 -34.01 -35.03 27.38
C THR A 334 -32.56 -35.16 26.82
N ALA A 335 -31.43 -34.99 27.53
CA ALA A 335 -30.82 -35.76 28.63
C ALA A 335 -30.38 -37.22 28.30
N SER A 336 -29.06 -37.46 28.21
CA SER A 336 -28.29 -38.68 28.62
C SER A 336 -26.87 -38.64 28.00
N THR A 337 -25.79 -38.28 28.71
CA THR A 337 -24.88 -39.07 29.59
C THR A 337 -23.85 -39.98 28.91
N ASP A 338 -22.57 -39.73 29.27
CA ASP A 338 -21.42 -40.64 29.48
C ASP A 338 -20.96 -41.54 28.30
N HIS A 339 -19.67 -41.73 27.96
CA HIS A 339 -18.54 -42.10 28.81
C HIS A 339 -17.27 -42.30 27.93
N CYS A 340 -16.09 -41.99 28.49
CA CYS A 340 -14.83 -42.76 28.43
C CYS A 340 -14.13 -43.07 27.07
N ARG A 341 -12.89 -42.57 26.88
CA ARG A 341 -11.64 -43.37 27.03
C ARG A 341 -10.37 -42.59 26.67
N ARG A 342 -9.33 -42.89 27.47
CA ARG A 342 -7.91 -42.55 27.31
C ARG A 342 -7.21 -43.46 26.28
N SER A 343 -6.20 -42.92 25.61
CA SER A 343 -4.90 -43.55 25.24
C SER A 343 -3.99 -42.40 24.76
N SER A 344 -2.87 -42.00 25.40
CA SER A 344 -1.62 -42.68 25.78
C SER A 344 -0.80 -43.21 24.60
N ALA A 345 0.45 -42.71 24.51
CA ALA A 345 1.65 -43.25 23.86
C ALA A 345 1.62 -43.30 22.31
N GLU A 346 2.67 -43.10 21.52
CA GLU A 346 4.16 -43.09 21.63
C GLU A 346 4.60 -42.68 20.19
N ARG A 347 5.54 -41.78 19.91
CA ARG A 347 7.01 -41.88 19.96
C ARG A 347 7.60 -40.60 19.39
#